data_AF-A0A2N7II69-F1
#
_entry.id   AF-A0A2N7II69-F1
#
_cell.length_a   1.000
_cell.length_b   1.000
_cell.length_c   1.000
_cell.angle_alpha   90.00
_cell.angle_beta   90.00
_cell.angle_gamma   90.00
#
_symmetry.space_group_name_H-M   'P 1'
#
loop_
_entity.id
_entity.type
_entity.pdbx_description
1 polymer ?
#
loop_
_entity_poly.entity_id
_entity_poly.type
_entity_poly.pdbx_seq_one_letter_code
_entity_poly.pdbx_strand_id
1 'polypeptide(L)'
;PPPPPPPPPPASFSGKAIPTSTSPTDSSKMFEQIRQFGGTKGLKALNQGANTNQPVKSNPELSQGQKLIFEEPENVLSQYQTLTNDDKDLVARFISQAIIHSVDLDVLGQLNNNIGDLQADQVTQAHIDKMPDYCQSFFNVIKPYTKDTESAPLFSHSMFKKSDVIAGNYQPVNIDEEMTKGDEMSNANSSPSQWLTVREGLSKMQKQLSITSRKRYDNGSVASTTEKTSEVFAKAQQASLALINDSTRTDLLSKDYQSQVTGSFKNIDTFSGFLANLDKSAAHKLESEFRQAIQNPDKLEESITDFLKQRLPTGFKEFTYQSINEENQRLKAELALLKKGNL
;
A
#
# COMPACT_ATOMS: atom_id res chain seq x y z
N PRO A 1 -33.93 -30.85 -41.48
CA PRO A 1 -32.63 -30.47 -40.85
C PRO A 1 -32.80 -30.34 -39.32
N PRO A 2 -31.97 -31.02 -38.51
CA PRO A 2 -32.02 -30.91 -37.06
C PRO A 2 -31.44 -29.55 -36.59
N PRO A 3 -31.83 -29.06 -35.40
CA PRO A 3 -31.30 -27.81 -34.86
C PRO A 3 -29.81 -27.94 -34.55
N PRO A 4 -29.02 -26.85 -34.65
CA PRO A 4 -27.60 -26.88 -34.36
C PRO A 4 -27.37 -27.19 -32.87
N PRO A 5 -26.31 -27.95 -32.54
CA PRO A 5 -25.99 -28.27 -31.15
C PRO A 5 -25.65 -26.99 -30.37
N PRO A 6 -25.97 -26.95 -29.07
CA PRO A 6 -25.67 -25.79 -28.24
C PRO A 6 -24.16 -25.55 -28.17
N PRO A 7 -23.72 -24.27 -28.07
CA PRO A 7 -22.31 -23.94 -27.95
C PRO A 7 -21.75 -24.54 -26.65
N PRO A 8 -20.48 -24.98 -26.65
CA PRO A 8 -19.83 -25.47 -25.43
C PRO A 8 -19.83 -24.36 -24.37
N PRO A 9 -19.99 -24.70 -23.08
CA PRO A 9 -19.93 -23.70 -22.01
C PRO A 9 -18.57 -22.99 -22.05
N PRO A 10 -18.52 -21.67 -21.78
CA PRO A 10 -17.25 -20.97 -21.68
C PRO A 10 -16.38 -21.66 -20.63
N ALA A 11 -15.11 -21.86 -20.98
CA ALA A 11 -14.12 -22.37 -20.05
C ALA A 11 -14.23 -21.55 -18.76
N SER A 12 -14.64 -22.21 -17.68
CA SER A 12 -14.53 -21.65 -16.35
C SER A 12 -13.12 -21.12 -16.23
N PHE A 13 -12.97 -19.80 -16.06
CA PHE A 13 -11.76 -19.25 -15.52
C PHE A 13 -11.67 -19.83 -14.11
N SER A 14 -11.11 -21.04 -14.04
CA SER A 14 -10.41 -21.54 -12.88
C SER A 14 -9.63 -20.35 -12.37
N GLY A 15 -10.03 -19.89 -11.18
CA GLY A 15 -9.28 -18.88 -10.45
C GLY A 15 -7.82 -19.27 -10.60
N LYS A 16 -7.00 -18.32 -11.08
CA LYS A 16 -5.55 -18.49 -11.01
C LYS A 16 -5.28 -18.91 -9.57
N ALA A 17 -4.90 -20.17 -9.42
CA ALA A 17 -4.52 -20.71 -8.15
C ALA A 17 -3.54 -19.70 -7.54
N ILE A 18 -3.85 -19.27 -6.31
CA ILE A 18 -2.83 -18.71 -5.42
C ILE A 18 -1.63 -19.64 -5.59
N PRO A 19 -0.45 -19.16 -6.03
CA PRO A 19 0.67 -20.05 -6.23
C PRO A 19 0.90 -20.76 -4.90
N THR A 20 0.75 -22.08 -4.93
CA THR A 20 1.06 -22.93 -3.78
C THR A 20 2.45 -22.58 -3.30
N SER A 21 2.49 -22.17 -2.04
CA SER A 21 3.67 -21.99 -1.19
C SER A 21 4.81 -22.90 -1.64
N THR A 22 5.77 -22.29 -2.33
CA THR A 22 7.14 -22.80 -2.45
C THR A 22 8.01 -21.79 -1.73
N SER A 23 8.85 -22.31 -0.84
CA SER A 23 9.68 -21.56 0.09
C SER A 23 10.49 -20.43 -0.59
N PRO A 24 10.80 -19.34 0.13
CA PRO A 24 11.46 -18.16 -0.42
C PRO A 24 12.96 -18.42 -0.59
N THR A 25 13.34 -19.21 -1.59
CA THR A 25 14.76 -19.48 -1.90
C THR A 25 15.31 -18.57 -2.99
N ASP A 26 14.46 -17.73 -3.61
CA ASP A 26 14.84 -16.85 -4.71
C ASP A 26 14.61 -15.40 -4.29
N SER A 27 15.68 -14.64 -4.11
CA SER A 27 15.62 -13.22 -3.70
C SER A 27 14.73 -12.40 -4.63
N SER A 28 14.66 -12.77 -5.91
CA SER A 28 13.73 -12.22 -6.90
C SER A 28 12.26 -12.30 -6.48
N LYS A 29 11.80 -13.47 -6.01
CA LYS A 29 10.43 -13.70 -5.51
C LYS A 29 10.16 -13.00 -4.19
N MET A 30 11.17 -12.88 -3.33
CA MET A 30 11.09 -12.11 -2.09
C MET A 30 10.84 -10.63 -2.37
N PHE A 31 11.57 -10.05 -3.32
CA PHE A 31 11.38 -8.66 -3.72
C PHE A 31 10.03 -8.46 -4.43
N GLU A 32 9.57 -9.41 -5.26
CA GLU A 32 8.21 -9.39 -5.82
C GLU A 32 7.12 -9.31 -4.74
N GLN A 33 7.27 -10.04 -3.64
CA GLN A 33 6.30 -10.00 -2.54
C GLN A 33 6.30 -8.66 -1.81
N ILE A 34 7.47 -8.04 -1.58
CA ILE A 34 7.54 -6.68 -1.01
C ILE A 34 6.75 -5.69 -1.88
N ARG A 35 6.85 -5.82 -3.22
CA ARG A 35 6.06 -5.01 -4.16
C ARG A 35 4.57 -5.24 -4.01
N GLN A 36 4.14 -6.51 -3.97
CA GLN A 36 2.74 -6.88 -3.87
C GLN A 36 2.07 -6.40 -2.57
N PHE A 37 2.84 -6.37 -1.48
CA PHE A 37 2.32 -6.07 -0.14
C PHE A 37 2.64 -4.66 0.38
N GLY A 38 3.33 -3.84 -0.41
CA GLY A 38 3.63 -2.45 -0.05
C GLY A 38 4.53 -2.34 1.19
N GLY A 39 5.54 -3.21 1.32
CA GLY A 39 6.48 -3.21 2.45
C GLY A 39 6.37 -4.43 3.39
N THR A 40 6.92 -4.31 4.61
CA THR A 40 7.08 -5.45 5.54
C THR A 40 5.78 -5.93 6.20
N LYS A 41 4.72 -5.11 6.23
CA LYS A 41 3.48 -5.42 6.95
C LYS A 41 2.70 -6.60 6.34
N GLY A 42 2.69 -6.75 5.02
CA GLY A 42 2.00 -7.89 4.39
C GLY A 42 2.79 -9.20 4.41
N LEU A 43 4.12 -9.15 4.59
CA LEU A 43 4.93 -10.37 4.76
C LEU A 43 4.59 -11.10 6.06
N LYS A 44 4.31 -10.37 7.15
CA LYS A 44 3.84 -10.97 8.42
C LYS A 44 2.45 -11.62 8.28
N ALA A 45 1.56 -11.05 7.49
CA ALA A 45 0.21 -11.59 7.27
C ALA A 45 0.23 -12.91 6.47
N LEU A 46 1.15 -13.06 5.52
CA LEU A 46 1.30 -14.29 4.73
C LEU A 46 1.76 -15.48 5.60
N ASN A 47 2.73 -15.25 6.50
CA ASN A 47 3.23 -16.29 7.40
C ASN A 47 2.19 -16.70 8.46
N GLN A 48 1.29 -15.80 8.85
CA GLN A 48 0.19 -16.11 9.79
C GLN A 48 -0.98 -16.84 9.13
N GLY A 49 -1.12 -16.77 7.80
CA GLY A 49 -2.17 -17.47 7.03
C GLY A 49 -1.87 -18.93 6.67
N ALA A 50 -0.64 -19.42 6.91
CA ALA A 50 -0.19 -20.75 6.52
C ALA A 50 -0.52 -21.88 7.52
N ASN A 51 -1.58 -21.74 8.31
CA ASN A 51 -2.11 -22.83 9.14
C ASN A 51 -3.02 -23.74 8.32
N THR A 52 -2.44 -24.55 7.43
CA THR A 52 -3.14 -25.74 6.89
C THR A 52 -2.19 -26.92 6.84
N ASN A 53 -2.57 -27.97 7.58
CA ASN A 53 -1.90 -29.25 7.72
C ASN A 53 -1.50 -29.86 6.37
N GLN A 54 -0.23 -29.75 6.00
CA GLN A 54 0.43 -30.72 5.12
C GLN A 54 1.89 -30.93 5.56
N PRO A 55 2.41 -32.17 5.49
CA PRO A 55 3.79 -32.46 5.84
C PRO A 55 4.72 -31.93 4.74
N VAL A 56 5.43 -30.85 5.05
CA VAL A 56 6.40 -30.20 4.15
C VAL A 56 7.67 -31.06 4.08
N LYS A 57 8.01 -31.53 2.87
CA LYS A 57 9.33 -32.07 2.53
C LYS A 57 10.40 -31.03 2.88
N SER A 58 11.47 -31.48 3.53
CA SER A 58 12.67 -30.74 3.94
C SER A 58 12.87 -29.39 3.23
N ASN A 59 12.52 -28.30 3.92
CA ASN A 59 12.85 -26.95 3.50
C ASN A 59 14.38 -26.79 3.47
N PRO A 60 14.98 -26.12 2.47
CA PRO A 60 16.32 -25.60 2.62
C PRO A 60 16.33 -24.64 3.82
N GLU A 61 17.30 -24.83 4.71
CA GLU A 61 17.43 -24.01 5.91
C GLU A 61 17.66 -22.55 5.50
N LEU A 62 16.82 -21.62 5.98
CA LEU A 62 16.97 -20.20 5.69
C LEU A 62 18.33 -19.70 6.19
N SER A 63 18.97 -18.80 5.42
CA SER A 63 20.17 -18.10 5.90
C SER A 63 19.86 -17.28 7.14
N GLN A 64 20.89 -16.92 7.92
CA GLN A 64 20.70 -16.11 9.11
C GLN A 64 20.12 -14.72 8.76
N GLY A 65 20.53 -14.14 7.62
CA GLY A 65 19.95 -12.90 7.11
C GLY A 65 18.46 -13.04 6.78
N GLN A 66 18.07 -14.15 6.13
CA GLN A 66 16.67 -14.44 5.84
C GLN A 66 15.82 -14.62 7.11
N LYS A 67 16.34 -15.33 8.12
CA LYS A 67 15.67 -15.49 9.42
C LYS A 67 15.42 -14.13 10.09
N LEU A 68 16.41 -13.25 10.12
CA LEU A 68 16.24 -11.90 10.66
C LEU A 68 15.21 -11.07 9.90
N ILE A 69 15.06 -11.27 8.60
CA ILE A 69 14.09 -10.53 7.79
C ILE A 69 12.66 -11.00 8.05
N PHE A 70 12.45 -12.32 8.10
CA PHE A 70 11.10 -12.92 8.07
C PHE A 70 10.57 -13.36 9.43
N GLU A 71 11.45 -13.77 10.33
CA GLU A 71 11.09 -14.39 11.61
C GLU A 71 11.37 -13.43 12.76
N GLU A 72 12.48 -12.69 12.72
CA GLU A 72 12.95 -11.84 13.83
C GLU A 72 13.33 -10.40 13.40
N PRO A 73 12.45 -9.65 12.72
CA PRO A 73 12.76 -8.30 12.21
C PRO A 73 13.16 -7.30 13.30
N GLU A 74 12.72 -7.50 14.54
CA GLU A 74 13.09 -6.70 15.71
C GLU A 74 14.55 -6.94 16.16
N ASN A 75 15.14 -8.08 15.82
CA ASN A 75 16.51 -8.44 16.20
C ASN A 75 17.55 -7.98 15.16
N VAL A 76 17.12 -7.40 14.04
CA VAL A 76 18.03 -6.92 12.99
C VAL A 76 19.13 -6.02 13.58
N LEU A 77 18.77 -5.03 14.40
CA LEU A 77 19.75 -4.07 14.94
C LEU A 77 20.78 -4.70 15.89
N SER A 78 20.41 -5.75 16.62
CA SER A 78 21.30 -6.41 17.59
C SER A 78 22.14 -7.51 16.95
N GLN A 79 21.63 -8.19 15.92
CA GLN A 79 22.28 -9.35 15.30
C GLN A 79 22.98 -9.04 13.98
N TYR A 80 22.74 -7.88 13.33
CA TYR A 80 23.29 -7.55 12.01
C TYR A 80 24.81 -7.74 11.90
N GLN A 81 25.55 -7.42 12.96
CA GLN A 81 27.01 -7.54 12.95
C GLN A 81 27.52 -8.98 12.91
N THR A 82 26.71 -9.93 13.38
CA THR A 82 27.06 -11.36 13.40
C THR A 82 26.89 -12.04 12.05
N LEU A 83 26.23 -11.35 11.11
CA LEU A 83 25.95 -11.85 9.76
C LEU A 83 27.20 -11.88 8.88
N THR A 84 27.16 -12.77 7.90
CA THR A 84 28.09 -12.80 6.76
C THR A 84 27.95 -11.53 5.92
N ASN A 85 28.95 -11.20 5.09
CA ASN A 85 28.87 -10.02 4.21
C ASN A 85 27.70 -10.12 3.20
N ASP A 86 27.42 -11.32 2.70
CA ASP A 86 26.31 -11.57 1.77
C ASP A 86 24.95 -11.37 2.47
N ASP A 87 24.80 -11.88 3.69
CA ASP A 87 23.60 -11.66 4.50
C ASP A 87 23.44 -10.18 4.92
N LYS A 88 24.55 -9.47 5.18
CA LYS A 88 24.54 -8.03 5.47
C LYS A 88 24.04 -7.23 4.28
N ASP A 89 24.48 -7.56 3.07
CA ASP A 89 23.99 -6.95 1.83
C ASP A 89 22.51 -7.26 1.63
N LEU A 90 22.10 -8.52 1.77
CA LEU A 90 20.71 -8.96 1.65
C LEU A 90 19.78 -8.20 2.60
N VAL A 91 20.13 -8.11 3.89
CA VAL A 91 19.32 -7.42 4.90
C VAL A 91 19.25 -5.92 4.61
N ALA A 92 20.36 -5.27 4.25
CA ALA A 92 20.35 -3.85 3.92
C ALA A 92 19.48 -3.55 2.68
N ARG A 93 19.61 -4.34 1.62
CA ARG A 93 18.79 -4.21 0.40
C ARG A 93 17.32 -4.48 0.66
N PHE A 94 17.01 -5.50 1.46
CA PHE A 94 15.64 -5.80 1.84
C PHE A 94 14.98 -4.63 2.58
N ILE A 95 15.66 -4.09 3.60
CA ILE A 95 15.14 -2.95 4.37
C ILE A 95 14.98 -1.73 3.47
N SER A 96 15.95 -1.47 2.58
CA SER A 96 15.88 -0.40 1.58
C SER A 96 14.62 -0.49 0.72
N GLN A 97 14.39 -1.65 0.09
CA GLN A 97 13.19 -1.86 -0.71
C GLN A 97 11.92 -1.79 0.13
N ALA A 98 11.91 -2.36 1.32
CA ALA A 98 10.76 -2.27 2.19
C ALA A 98 10.41 -0.81 2.55
N ILE A 99 11.39 0.06 2.77
CA ILE A 99 11.17 1.50 2.98
C ILE A 99 10.53 2.13 1.74
N ILE A 100 11.09 1.89 0.54
CA ILE A 100 10.60 2.43 -0.73
C ILE A 100 9.17 1.95 -1.06
N HIS A 101 8.89 0.68 -0.83
CA HIS A 101 7.59 0.07 -1.11
C HIS A 101 6.52 0.42 -0.07
N SER A 102 6.93 0.84 1.13
CA SER A 102 6.04 1.37 2.17
C SER A 102 5.65 2.83 1.96
N VAL A 103 6.10 3.48 0.88
CA VAL A 103 5.62 4.82 0.53
C VAL A 103 4.18 4.73 0.03
N ASP A 104 3.31 5.55 0.64
CA ASP A 104 1.93 5.70 0.20
C ASP A 104 1.90 6.54 -1.08
N LEU A 105 1.69 5.87 -2.22
CA LEU A 105 1.60 6.51 -3.53
C LEU A 105 0.18 7.04 -3.74
N ASP A 106 0.05 8.30 -4.17
CA ASP A 106 -1.25 8.94 -4.39
C ASP A 106 -1.94 8.46 -5.69
N VAL A 107 -2.32 7.18 -5.74
CA VAL A 107 -3.00 6.56 -6.89
C VAL A 107 -4.37 7.18 -7.12
N LEU A 108 -5.08 7.54 -6.06
CA LEU A 108 -6.37 8.24 -6.18
C LEU A 108 -6.18 9.64 -6.80
N GLY A 109 -5.15 10.37 -6.41
CA GLY A 109 -4.75 11.62 -7.06
C GLY A 109 -4.48 11.43 -8.55
N GLN A 110 -3.76 10.36 -8.93
CA GLN A 110 -3.53 10.03 -10.34
C GLN A 110 -4.81 9.68 -11.10
N LEU A 111 -5.73 8.93 -10.50
CA LEU A 111 -7.04 8.68 -11.08
C LEU A 111 -7.82 9.99 -11.28
N ASN A 112 -7.79 10.88 -10.28
CA ASN A 112 -8.39 12.21 -10.36
C ASN A 112 -7.71 13.14 -11.37
N ASN A 113 -6.44 12.96 -11.69
CA ASN A 113 -5.77 13.71 -12.76
C ASN A 113 -6.28 13.32 -14.15
N ASN A 114 -6.72 12.06 -14.31
CA ASN A 114 -7.21 11.56 -15.59
C ASN A 114 -8.69 11.85 -15.84
N ILE A 115 -9.55 11.70 -14.81
CA ILE A 115 -11.01 11.87 -14.96
C ILE A 115 -11.66 12.76 -13.90
N GLY A 116 -10.90 13.29 -12.94
CA GLY A 116 -11.44 13.95 -11.76
C GLY A 116 -12.28 15.18 -12.07
N ASP A 117 -11.93 15.93 -13.12
CA ASP A 117 -12.63 17.15 -13.54
C ASP A 117 -13.82 16.88 -14.49
N LEU A 118 -13.99 15.64 -14.95
CA LEU A 118 -15.15 15.25 -15.75
C LEU A 118 -16.38 15.15 -14.86
N GLN A 119 -17.54 15.49 -15.43
CA GLN A 119 -18.82 15.19 -14.81
C GLN A 119 -19.03 13.68 -14.75
N ALA A 120 -19.60 13.18 -13.64
CA ALA A 120 -19.74 11.76 -13.37
C ALA A 120 -20.50 10.99 -14.48
N ASP A 121 -21.51 11.60 -15.09
CA ASP A 121 -22.28 11.02 -16.20
C ASP A 121 -21.54 10.99 -17.54
N GLN A 122 -20.49 11.81 -17.68
CA GLN A 122 -19.70 11.91 -18.91
C GLN A 122 -18.54 10.91 -18.95
N VAL A 123 -18.28 10.18 -17.87
CA VAL A 123 -17.17 9.23 -17.83
C VAL A 123 -17.52 7.95 -18.60
N THR A 124 -16.73 7.66 -19.62
CA THR A 124 -16.87 6.47 -20.46
C THR A 124 -15.78 5.44 -20.15
N GLN A 125 -15.97 4.20 -20.58
CA GLN A 125 -14.93 3.15 -20.46
C GLN A 125 -13.66 3.55 -21.23
N ALA A 126 -13.78 4.25 -22.36
CA ALA A 126 -12.63 4.75 -23.12
C ALA A 126 -11.79 5.78 -22.34
N HIS A 127 -12.33 6.48 -21.34
CA HIS A 127 -11.52 7.31 -20.44
C HIS A 127 -10.70 6.44 -19.48
N ILE A 128 -11.28 5.35 -18.98
CA ILE A 128 -10.61 4.40 -18.08
C ILE A 128 -9.50 3.66 -18.82
N ASP A 129 -9.78 3.14 -20.02
CA ASP A 129 -8.84 2.31 -20.80
C ASP A 129 -7.59 3.09 -21.26
N LYS A 130 -7.63 4.44 -21.23
CA LYS A 130 -6.49 5.31 -21.54
C LYS A 130 -5.58 5.58 -20.33
N MET A 131 -6.02 5.24 -19.12
CA MET A 131 -5.22 5.43 -17.91
C MET A 131 -4.12 4.37 -17.80
N PRO A 132 -3.08 4.62 -17.00
CA PRO A 132 -2.14 3.57 -16.61
C PRO A 132 -2.83 2.37 -15.95
N ASP A 133 -2.30 1.17 -16.13
CA ASP A 133 -2.89 -0.09 -15.64
C ASP A 133 -3.15 -0.08 -14.13
N TYR A 134 -2.30 0.58 -13.33
CA TYR A 134 -2.51 0.71 -11.88
C TYR A 134 -3.75 1.57 -11.55
N CYS A 135 -4.03 2.63 -12.31
CA CYS A 135 -5.26 3.43 -12.17
C CYS A 135 -6.50 2.64 -12.62
N GLN A 136 -6.38 1.84 -13.68
CA GLN A 136 -7.45 0.96 -14.13
C GLN A 136 -7.78 -0.11 -13.06
N SER A 137 -6.76 -0.70 -12.45
CA SER A 137 -6.90 -1.66 -11.36
C SER A 137 -7.59 -1.05 -10.15
N PHE A 138 -7.20 0.17 -9.75
CA PHE A 138 -7.90 0.94 -8.73
C PHE A 138 -9.39 1.09 -9.06
N PHE A 139 -9.68 1.56 -10.28
CA PHE A 139 -11.04 1.82 -10.73
C PHE A 139 -11.88 0.54 -10.73
N ASN A 140 -11.32 -0.59 -11.19
CA ASN A 140 -12.03 -1.86 -11.25
C ASN A 140 -12.50 -2.34 -9.86
N VAL A 141 -11.74 -2.05 -8.81
CA VAL A 141 -12.15 -2.38 -7.43
C VAL A 141 -13.30 -1.48 -6.94
N ILE A 142 -13.29 -0.18 -7.28
CA ILE A 142 -14.32 0.76 -6.82
C ILE A 142 -15.56 0.80 -7.73
N LYS A 143 -15.46 0.36 -9.00
CA LYS A 143 -16.52 0.37 -10.01
C LYS A 143 -17.85 -0.24 -9.53
N PRO A 144 -17.88 -1.35 -8.78
CA PRO A 144 -19.12 -1.91 -8.25
C PRO A 144 -19.88 -0.99 -7.28
N TYR A 145 -19.21 0.03 -6.73
CA TYR A 145 -19.74 0.98 -5.77
C TYR A 145 -20.04 2.36 -6.39
N THR A 146 -19.64 2.58 -7.64
CA THR A 146 -19.87 3.86 -8.36
C THR A 146 -20.99 3.75 -9.41
N LYS A 147 -21.49 2.55 -9.71
CA LYS A 147 -22.40 2.26 -10.84
C LYS A 147 -23.69 1.55 -10.41
N ASP A 148 -24.86 2.12 -10.71
CA ASP A 148 -26.18 1.61 -10.26
C ASP A 148 -26.73 0.42 -11.06
N THR A 149 -26.70 0.49 -12.40
CA THR A 149 -27.10 -0.64 -13.31
C THR A 149 -26.00 -1.00 -14.30
N GLU A 150 -26.07 -2.17 -14.97
CA GLU A 150 -25.05 -2.60 -15.93
C GLU A 150 -24.92 -1.66 -17.12
N SER A 151 -26.03 -1.07 -17.56
CA SER A 151 -26.09 -0.10 -18.66
C SER A 151 -25.89 1.36 -18.22
N ALA A 152 -25.86 1.65 -16.92
CA ALA A 152 -25.68 3.01 -16.41
C ALA A 152 -24.27 3.57 -16.69
N PRO A 153 -24.09 4.90 -16.63
CA PRO A 153 -22.78 5.52 -16.60
C PRO A 153 -21.89 4.96 -15.48
N LEU A 154 -20.56 5.05 -15.66
CA LEU A 154 -19.59 4.47 -14.73
C LEU A 154 -19.63 5.07 -13.31
N PHE A 155 -20.11 6.31 -13.19
CA PHE A 155 -20.31 7.02 -11.93
C PHE A 155 -21.77 7.44 -11.75
N SER A 156 -22.72 6.54 -12.03
CA SER A 156 -24.15 6.86 -11.93
C SER A 156 -24.68 6.96 -10.50
N HIS A 157 -23.95 6.37 -9.53
CA HIS A 157 -24.41 6.18 -8.17
C HIS A 157 -24.91 7.49 -7.54
N SER A 158 -25.96 7.41 -6.72
CA SER A 158 -26.63 8.57 -6.10
C SER A 158 -25.66 9.54 -5.39
N MET A 159 -24.54 9.02 -4.87
CA MET A 159 -23.49 9.83 -4.24
C MET A 159 -22.85 10.84 -5.20
N PHE A 160 -22.83 10.58 -6.51
CA PHE A 160 -22.29 11.43 -7.57
C PHE A 160 -23.29 12.44 -8.14
N LYS A 161 -24.49 12.53 -7.56
CA LYS A 161 -25.48 13.55 -7.92
C LYS A 161 -25.41 14.70 -6.92
N LYS A 162 -25.53 15.95 -7.39
CA LYS A 162 -25.86 17.08 -6.52
C LYS A 162 -27.32 16.93 -6.11
N SER A 163 -27.59 16.10 -5.11
CA SER A 163 -28.83 16.22 -4.34
C SER A 163 -28.83 17.60 -3.71
N ASP A 164 -29.94 18.35 -3.81
CA ASP A 164 -30.08 19.68 -3.20
C ASP A 164 -29.45 19.69 -1.81
N VAL A 165 -28.42 20.52 -1.66
CA VAL A 165 -27.81 20.81 -0.37
C VAL A 165 -28.84 21.61 0.42
N ILE A 166 -29.80 20.93 1.01
CA ILE A 166 -30.60 21.47 2.11
C ILE A 166 -30.49 20.47 3.27
N ALA A 167 -29.59 20.84 4.18
CA ALA A 167 -29.62 20.57 5.61
C ALA A 167 -30.05 19.17 6.11
N GLY A 168 -29.07 18.41 6.60
CA GLY A 168 -29.20 17.87 7.95
C GLY A 168 -29.94 16.55 8.18
N ASN A 169 -30.29 15.76 7.17
CA ASN A 169 -30.89 14.44 7.41
C ASN A 169 -30.32 13.36 6.46
N TYR A 170 -29.20 12.75 6.85
CA TYR A 170 -28.97 11.34 6.51
C TYR A 170 -29.95 10.52 7.35
N GLN A 171 -31.17 10.34 6.86
CA GLN A 171 -32.05 9.30 7.39
C GLN A 171 -31.63 7.96 6.74
N PRO A 172 -31.43 6.90 7.52
CA PRO A 172 -31.22 5.55 6.98
C PRO A 172 -32.42 5.18 6.10
N VAL A 173 -32.16 4.71 4.89
CA VAL A 173 -33.22 4.20 4.01
C VAL A 173 -33.84 2.97 4.67
N ASN A 174 -35.15 3.02 4.96
CA ASN A 174 -35.90 1.88 5.45
C ASN A 174 -36.14 0.90 4.28
N ILE A 175 -35.48 -0.25 4.33
CA ILE A 175 -35.42 -1.24 3.25
C ILE A 175 -36.79 -1.87 2.96
N ASP A 176 -37.68 -1.89 3.96
CA ASP A 176 -39.00 -2.52 3.84
C ASP A 176 -40.01 -1.67 3.03
N GLU A 177 -39.82 -0.34 2.99
CA GLU A 177 -40.64 0.56 2.14
C GLU A 177 -40.21 0.54 0.67
N GLU A 178 -38.95 0.20 0.37
CA GLU A 178 -38.45 0.15 -1.01
C GLU A 178 -38.85 -1.15 -1.72
N MET A 179 -38.99 -2.26 -0.98
CA MET A 179 -39.45 -3.55 -1.54
C MET A 179 -40.95 -3.59 -1.87
N THR A 180 -41.74 -2.63 -1.38
CA THR A 180 -43.19 -2.56 -1.64
C THR A 180 -43.58 -1.66 -2.81
N LYS A 181 -42.63 -0.91 -3.39
CA LYS A 181 -42.83 -0.15 -4.64
C LYS A 181 -42.27 -0.91 -5.84
N GLY A 182 -42.75 -2.13 -6.04
CA GLY A 182 -42.67 -2.80 -7.34
C GLY A 182 -43.68 -2.16 -8.29
N ASP A 183 -43.23 -1.85 -9.50
CA ASP A 183 -44.05 -1.47 -10.66
C ASP A 183 -44.69 -0.08 -10.72
N GLU A 184 -43.90 0.98 -10.51
CA GLU A 184 -44.12 2.22 -11.24
C GLU A 184 -42.85 2.61 -12.02
N MET A 185 -42.78 2.15 -13.27
CA MET A 185 -42.06 2.86 -14.34
C MET A 185 -42.63 4.26 -14.46
N SER A 186 -42.22 5.16 -13.57
CA SER A 186 -42.44 6.58 -13.74
C SER A 186 -41.29 7.10 -14.61
N ASN A 187 -41.66 7.47 -15.84
CA ASN A 187 -40.87 8.30 -16.75
C ASN A 187 -40.44 9.59 -16.02
N ALA A 188 -39.38 9.53 -15.24
CA ALA A 188 -38.72 10.71 -14.70
C ALA A 188 -37.74 11.23 -15.74
N ASN A 189 -38.27 11.89 -16.77
CA ASN A 189 -37.60 13.04 -17.36
C ASN A 189 -37.44 14.08 -16.24
N SER A 190 -36.45 13.87 -15.37
CA SER A 190 -36.07 14.81 -14.32
C SER A 190 -35.06 15.77 -14.92
N SER A 191 -35.41 17.06 -14.91
CA SER A 191 -34.49 18.18 -15.14
C SER A 191 -33.15 17.94 -14.44
N PRO A 192 -32.04 18.40 -15.03
CA PRO A 192 -30.73 17.80 -14.80
C PRO A 192 -30.37 17.91 -13.33
N SER A 193 -30.42 16.78 -12.62
CA SER A 193 -29.67 16.63 -11.39
C SER A 193 -28.23 16.92 -11.77
N GLN A 194 -27.73 18.10 -11.39
CA GLN A 194 -26.39 18.52 -11.77
C GLN A 194 -25.44 17.47 -11.20
N TRP A 195 -24.76 16.74 -12.07
CA TRP A 195 -23.80 15.74 -11.64
C TRP A 195 -22.66 16.42 -10.86
N LEU A 196 -22.08 15.70 -9.92
CA LEU A 196 -20.79 16.06 -9.36
C LEU A 196 -19.71 15.71 -10.36
N THR A 197 -18.58 16.41 -10.26
CA THR A 197 -17.34 15.90 -10.85
C THR A 197 -16.93 14.60 -10.17
N VAL A 198 -16.16 13.77 -10.88
CA VAL A 198 -15.63 12.52 -10.30
C VAL A 198 -14.85 12.80 -9.00
N ARG A 199 -14.04 13.86 -8.98
CA ARG A 199 -13.25 14.25 -7.80
C ARG A 199 -14.13 14.55 -6.59
N GLU A 200 -15.19 15.32 -6.79
CA GLU A 200 -16.15 15.65 -5.72
C GLU A 200 -16.86 14.39 -5.20
N GLY A 201 -17.32 13.52 -6.10
CA GLY A 201 -18.01 12.29 -5.73
C GLY A 201 -17.11 11.28 -5.01
N LEU A 202 -15.88 11.09 -5.47
CA LEU A 202 -14.90 10.24 -4.78
C LEU A 202 -14.50 10.82 -3.42
N SER A 203 -14.34 12.14 -3.30
CA SER A 203 -14.10 12.79 -2.00
C SER A 203 -15.26 12.59 -1.03
N LYS A 204 -16.51 12.64 -1.53
CA LYS A 204 -17.71 12.34 -0.73
C LYS A 204 -17.71 10.88 -0.28
N MET A 205 -17.39 9.95 -1.17
CA MET A 205 -17.28 8.52 -0.87
C MET A 205 -16.23 8.24 0.21
N GLN A 206 -15.05 8.87 0.15
CA GLN A 206 -14.00 8.71 1.18
C GLN A 206 -14.43 9.18 2.57
N LYS A 207 -15.31 10.19 2.66
CA LYS A 207 -15.79 10.76 3.93
C LYS A 207 -16.92 9.98 4.58
N GLN A 208 -17.59 9.08 3.84
CA GLN A 208 -18.63 8.22 4.40
C GLN A 208 -18.00 7.09 5.23
N LEU A 209 -18.64 6.67 6.33
CA LEU A 209 -18.13 5.58 7.18
C LEU A 209 -18.34 4.20 6.53
N SER A 210 -19.44 4.05 5.83
CA SER A 210 -19.79 2.86 5.07
C SER A 210 -20.56 3.26 3.83
N ILE A 211 -20.43 2.46 2.77
CA ILE A 211 -21.27 2.61 1.59
C ILE A 211 -22.56 1.88 1.95
N THR A 212 -23.57 2.59 2.45
CA THR A 212 -24.93 2.01 2.68
C THR A 212 -25.67 1.80 1.36
N SER A 213 -24.93 1.42 0.32
CA SER A 213 -25.33 1.53 -1.06
C SER A 213 -24.89 0.28 -1.80
N ARG A 214 -25.89 -0.51 -2.16
CA ARG A 214 -25.97 -1.31 -3.37
C ARG A 214 -24.62 -1.57 -4.07
N LYS A 215 -23.95 -2.67 -3.68
CA LYS A 215 -22.83 -3.26 -4.41
C LYS A 215 -23.39 -4.09 -5.56
N ARG A 216 -22.87 -3.91 -6.77
CA ARG A 216 -23.11 -4.87 -7.86
C ARG A 216 -22.20 -6.09 -7.73
N TYR A 217 -22.76 -7.27 -7.91
CA TYR A 217 -22.05 -8.53 -8.03
C TYR A 217 -21.94 -8.95 -9.51
N ASP A 218 -21.01 -9.87 -9.81
CA ASP A 218 -20.73 -10.31 -11.18
C ASP A 218 -21.93 -10.99 -11.88
N ASN A 219 -22.88 -11.50 -11.10
CA ASN A 219 -24.15 -12.05 -11.61
C ASN A 219 -25.19 -10.98 -11.95
N GLY A 220 -24.81 -9.69 -11.93
CA GLY A 220 -25.68 -8.55 -12.20
C GLY A 220 -26.58 -8.16 -11.03
N SER A 221 -26.60 -8.94 -9.94
CA SER A 221 -27.40 -8.59 -8.76
C SER A 221 -26.82 -7.36 -8.06
N VAL A 222 -27.70 -6.64 -7.39
CA VAL A 222 -27.35 -5.46 -6.62
C VAL A 222 -27.85 -5.70 -5.20
N ALA A 223 -26.94 -5.74 -4.22
CA ALA A 223 -27.32 -5.93 -2.82
C ALA A 223 -26.70 -4.85 -1.93
N SER A 224 -27.41 -4.50 -0.87
CA SER A 224 -26.88 -3.63 0.17
C SER A 224 -25.65 -4.27 0.79
N THR A 225 -24.59 -3.48 0.95
CA THR A 225 -23.36 -3.88 1.62
C THR A 225 -23.14 -3.00 2.85
N THR A 226 -22.43 -3.55 3.84
CA THR A 226 -21.95 -2.81 5.01
C THR A 226 -20.44 -2.60 4.96
N GLU A 227 -19.79 -2.89 3.82
CA GLU A 227 -18.36 -2.66 3.63
C GLU A 227 -18.01 -1.20 3.91
N LYS A 228 -16.95 -1.00 4.71
CA LYS A 228 -16.45 0.33 5.00
C LYS A 228 -15.77 0.88 3.76
N THR A 229 -16.02 2.16 3.47
CA THR A 229 -15.38 2.89 2.37
C THR A 229 -13.86 2.78 2.46
N SER A 230 -13.30 2.93 3.65
CA SER A 230 -11.86 2.81 3.91
C SER A 230 -11.30 1.45 3.50
N GLU A 231 -12.04 0.36 3.71
CA GLU A 231 -11.63 -0.98 3.31
C GLU A 231 -11.67 -1.14 1.78
N VAL A 232 -12.68 -0.58 1.11
CA VAL A 232 -12.78 -0.58 -0.36
C VAL A 232 -11.62 0.19 -0.97
N PHE A 233 -11.34 1.40 -0.48
CA PHE A 233 -10.21 2.21 -0.94
C PHE A 233 -8.86 1.53 -0.64
N ALA A 234 -8.71 0.87 0.50
CA ALA A 234 -7.50 0.12 0.81
C ALA A 234 -7.29 -1.07 -0.14
N LYS A 235 -8.36 -1.82 -0.47
CA LYS A 235 -8.32 -2.90 -1.48
C LYS A 235 -7.95 -2.35 -2.86
N ALA A 236 -8.52 -1.21 -3.25
CA ALA A 236 -8.24 -0.56 -4.54
C ALA A 236 -6.78 -0.09 -4.61
N GLN A 237 -6.27 0.51 -3.53
CA GLN A 237 -4.88 0.90 -3.39
C GLN A 237 -3.96 -0.33 -3.53
N GLN A 238 -4.24 -1.41 -2.80
CA GLN A 238 -3.44 -2.64 -2.86
C GLN A 238 -3.43 -3.26 -4.27
N ALA A 239 -4.59 -3.33 -4.93
CA ALA A 239 -4.69 -3.84 -6.30
C ALA A 239 -3.89 -3.01 -7.31
N SER A 240 -3.72 -1.71 -7.04
CA SER A 240 -2.93 -0.80 -7.87
C SER A 240 -1.44 -0.97 -7.63
N LEU A 241 -1.03 -1.03 -6.36
CA LEU A 241 0.37 -1.19 -5.95
C LEU A 241 0.99 -2.47 -6.53
N ALA A 242 0.21 -3.55 -6.68
CA ALA A 242 0.67 -4.79 -7.30
C ALA A 242 1.08 -4.67 -8.78
N LEU A 243 0.65 -3.60 -9.47
CA LEU A 243 0.97 -3.35 -10.88
C LEU A 243 2.04 -2.24 -11.07
N ILE A 244 2.43 -1.56 -10.00
CA ILE A 244 3.42 -0.47 -10.06
C ILE A 244 4.82 -1.08 -10.00
N ASN A 245 5.55 -0.96 -11.11
CA ASN A 245 6.98 -1.30 -11.17
C ASN A 245 7.86 -0.18 -10.61
N ASP A 246 9.16 -0.43 -10.49
CA ASP A 246 10.10 0.49 -9.85
C ASP A 246 10.24 1.81 -10.63
N SER A 247 10.21 1.79 -11.96
CA SER A 247 10.24 3.00 -12.79
C SER A 247 9.00 3.87 -12.56
N THR A 248 7.81 3.28 -12.64
CA THR A 248 6.56 3.99 -12.38
C THR A 248 6.49 4.48 -10.93
N ARG A 249 7.03 3.72 -9.97
CA ARG A 249 7.12 4.17 -8.58
C ARG A 249 7.99 5.42 -8.47
N THR A 250 9.17 5.42 -9.08
CA THR A 250 10.04 6.60 -9.11
C THR A 250 9.34 7.81 -9.73
N ASP A 251 8.56 7.62 -10.80
CA ASP A 251 7.77 8.71 -11.42
C ASP A 251 6.63 9.21 -10.51
N LEU A 252 6.00 8.31 -9.74
CA LEU A 252 4.91 8.62 -8.82
C LEU A 252 5.39 9.25 -7.51
N LEU A 253 6.61 8.91 -7.08
CA LEU A 253 7.33 9.61 -6.04
C LEU A 253 7.63 11.02 -6.58
N SER A 254 6.74 11.96 -6.26
CA SER A 254 6.77 13.33 -6.77
C SER A 254 8.07 14.09 -6.46
N LYS A 255 8.13 15.40 -6.73
CA LYS A 255 9.28 16.27 -6.38
C LYS A 255 9.70 16.21 -4.89
N ASP A 256 8.88 15.62 -4.01
CA ASP A 256 9.16 15.46 -2.58
C ASP A 256 9.47 14.00 -2.16
N TYR A 257 10.07 13.21 -3.06
CA TYR A 257 10.46 11.82 -2.81
C TYR A 257 11.31 11.65 -1.52
N GLN A 258 12.20 12.60 -1.24
CA GLN A 258 13.02 12.63 -0.03
C GLN A 258 12.16 12.60 1.24
N SER A 259 11.14 13.45 1.32
CA SER A 259 10.26 13.53 2.50
C SER A 259 9.37 12.29 2.61
N GLN A 260 8.82 11.83 1.48
CA GLN A 260 7.95 10.65 1.45
C GLN A 260 8.67 9.39 1.92
N VAL A 261 9.87 9.15 1.39
CA VAL A 261 10.69 7.98 1.75
C VAL A 261 11.20 8.09 3.18
N THR A 262 11.59 9.28 3.64
CA THR A 262 11.91 9.52 5.06
C THR A 262 10.72 9.23 5.96
N GLY A 263 9.50 9.59 5.53
CA GLY A 263 8.26 9.25 6.23
C GLY A 263 8.06 7.74 6.36
N SER A 264 8.33 6.97 5.31
CA SER A 264 8.24 5.50 5.34
C SER A 264 9.33 4.86 6.20
N PHE A 265 10.56 5.39 6.20
CA PHE A 265 11.64 4.94 7.08
C PHE A 265 11.22 4.95 8.55
N LYS A 266 10.42 5.93 8.98
CA LYS A 266 9.94 6.04 10.37
C LYS A 266 8.95 4.96 10.78
N ASN A 267 8.30 4.34 9.80
CA ASN A 267 7.14 3.47 10.00
C ASN A 267 7.42 2.00 9.68
N ILE A 268 8.67 1.67 9.32
CA ILE A 268 9.07 0.28 9.08
C ILE A 268 9.21 -0.46 10.40
N ASP A 269 8.65 -1.66 10.47
CA ASP A 269 8.60 -2.46 11.70
C ASP A 269 9.99 -2.69 12.31
N THR A 270 11.00 -2.91 11.46
CA THR A 270 12.41 -3.13 11.84
C THR A 270 12.97 -2.04 12.75
N PHE A 271 12.56 -0.78 12.57
CA PHE A 271 13.06 0.35 13.35
C PHE A 271 12.04 0.93 14.33
N SER A 272 10.80 0.44 14.33
CA SER A 272 9.68 1.02 15.10
C SER A 272 10.01 1.18 16.59
N GLY A 273 10.51 0.14 17.25
CA GLY A 273 10.91 0.19 18.67
C GLY A 273 12.16 1.04 18.93
N PHE A 274 13.10 1.06 17.99
CA PHE A 274 14.32 1.87 18.09
C PHE A 274 14.00 3.37 17.99
N LEU A 275 13.28 3.78 16.95
CA LEU A 275 12.93 5.18 16.70
C LEU A 275 12.03 5.75 17.79
N ALA A 276 11.13 4.93 18.35
CA ALA A 276 10.28 5.34 19.48
C ALA A 276 11.07 5.67 20.76
N ASN A 277 12.27 5.09 20.92
CA ASN A 277 13.14 5.28 22.08
C ASN A 277 14.19 6.38 21.88
N LEU A 278 14.32 6.93 20.66
CA LEU A 278 15.19 8.08 20.41
C LEU A 278 14.60 9.35 21.00
N ASP A 279 15.45 10.22 21.54
CA ASP A 279 15.02 11.58 21.84
C ASP A 279 14.74 12.36 20.55
N LYS A 280 13.94 13.43 20.65
CA LYS A 280 13.50 14.20 19.48
C LYS A 280 14.66 14.76 18.66
N SER A 281 15.75 15.18 19.30
CA SER A 281 16.90 15.75 18.61
C SER A 281 17.66 14.67 17.83
N ALA A 282 17.91 13.53 18.46
CA ALA A 282 18.53 12.37 17.81
C ALA A 282 17.68 11.84 16.63
N ALA A 283 16.36 11.75 16.81
CA ALA A 283 15.44 11.35 15.76
C ALA A 283 15.48 12.33 14.57
N HIS A 284 15.43 13.65 14.82
CA HIS A 284 15.54 14.65 13.75
C HIS A 284 16.89 14.62 13.05
N LYS A 285 17.98 14.37 13.79
CA LYS A 285 19.31 14.23 13.20
C LYS A 285 19.37 13.01 12.27
N LEU A 286 18.87 11.87 12.73
CA LEU A 286 18.80 10.64 11.93
C LEU A 286 17.95 10.84 10.67
N GLU A 287 16.78 11.45 10.80
CA GLU A 287 15.92 11.79 9.65
C GLU A 287 16.61 12.73 8.67
N SER A 288 17.35 13.73 9.16
CA SER A 288 18.11 14.66 8.33
C SER A 288 19.24 13.95 7.57
N GLU A 289 20.00 13.10 8.25
CA GLU A 289 21.10 12.35 7.61
C GLU A 289 20.57 11.34 6.59
N PHE A 290 19.48 10.64 6.92
CA PHE A 290 18.81 9.74 5.99
C PHE A 290 18.36 10.50 4.74
N ARG A 291 17.72 11.65 4.91
CA ARG A 291 17.27 12.50 3.79
C ARG A 291 18.44 12.98 2.92
N GLN A 292 19.54 13.38 3.54
CA GLN A 292 20.75 13.85 2.85
C GLN A 292 21.46 12.75 2.06
N ALA A 293 21.34 11.49 2.49
CA ALA A 293 21.89 10.35 1.76
C ALA A 293 21.21 10.16 0.40
N ILE A 294 19.95 10.59 0.25
CA ILE A 294 19.18 10.41 -0.98
C ILE A 294 19.32 11.65 -1.88
N GLN A 295 20.27 11.63 -2.81
CA GLN A 295 20.55 12.79 -3.69
C GLN A 295 19.88 12.71 -5.06
N ASN A 296 19.63 11.49 -5.56
CA ASN A 296 19.07 11.25 -6.90
C ASN A 296 17.92 10.22 -6.79
N PRO A 297 16.70 10.54 -7.27
CA PRO A 297 15.59 9.59 -7.25
C PRO A 297 15.86 8.32 -8.07
N ASP A 298 16.66 8.39 -9.14
CA ASP A 298 17.00 7.22 -9.97
C ASP A 298 17.93 6.23 -9.24
N LYS A 299 18.58 6.68 -8.16
CA LYS A 299 19.49 5.89 -7.32
C LYS A 299 18.91 5.66 -5.92
N LEU A 300 17.58 5.69 -5.78
CA LEU A 300 16.92 5.62 -4.48
C LEU A 300 17.29 4.35 -3.70
N GLU A 301 17.18 3.17 -4.32
CA GLU A 301 17.52 1.89 -3.67
C GLU A 301 19.02 1.83 -3.29
N GLU A 302 19.91 2.25 -4.19
CA GLU A 302 21.36 2.30 -3.96
C GLU A 302 21.68 3.22 -2.77
N SER A 303 21.18 4.46 -2.78
CA SER A 303 21.45 5.47 -1.76
C SER A 303 21.00 5.01 -0.36
N ILE A 304 19.80 4.43 -0.27
CA ILE A 304 19.26 3.93 1.00
C ILE A 304 20.02 2.68 1.45
N THR A 305 20.36 1.78 0.53
CA THR A 305 21.15 0.58 0.84
C THR A 305 22.51 0.97 1.40
N ASP A 306 23.19 1.93 0.80
CA ASP A 306 24.50 2.40 1.25
C ASP A 306 24.42 3.08 2.60
N PHE A 307 23.40 3.92 2.84
CA PHE A 307 23.13 4.47 4.16
C PHE A 307 22.94 3.37 5.20
N LEU A 308 22.14 2.35 4.90
CA LEU A 308 21.89 1.23 5.80
C LEU A 308 23.16 0.41 6.07
N LYS A 309 23.98 0.14 5.04
CA LYS A 309 25.27 -0.54 5.19
C LYS A 309 26.25 0.23 6.07
N GLN A 310 26.17 1.55 6.11
CA GLN A 310 26.99 2.37 7.00
C GLN A 310 26.49 2.34 8.46
N ARG A 311 25.17 2.26 8.67
CA ARG A 311 24.54 2.46 9.99
C ARG A 311 24.14 1.18 10.71
N LEU A 312 23.69 0.14 10.01
CA LEU A 312 23.34 -1.16 10.59
C LEU A 312 24.52 -1.82 11.33
N PRO A 313 25.80 -1.72 10.89
CA PRO A 313 26.94 -2.22 11.64
C PRO A 313 27.04 -1.63 13.06
N THR A 314 26.73 -0.36 13.25
CA THR A 314 26.75 0.26 14.58
C THR A 314 25.45 0.04 15.34
N GLY A 315 24.41 -0.50 14.70
CA GLY A 315 23.06 -0.55 15.24
C GLY A 315 22.51 0.84 15.54
N PHE A 316 22.95 1.86 14.78
CA PHE A 316 22.60 3.28 14.99
C PHE A 316 22.95 3.81 16.40
N LYS A 317 23.94 3.21 17.07
CA LYS A 317 24.37 3.57 18.44
C LYS A 317 24.71 5.05 18.58
N GLU A 318 25.24 5.70 17.55
CA GLU A 318 25.58 7.12 17.51
C GLU A 318 24.39 8.07 17.73
N PHE A 319 23.15 7.57 17.64
CA PHE A 319 21.93 8.31 17.96
C PHE A 319 21.37 7.99 19.35
N THR A 320 21.95 7.02 20.06
CA THR A 320 21.47 6.61 21.39
C THR A 320 22.18 7.37 22.50
N TYR A 321 21.43 7.84 23.49
CA TYR A 321 21.99 8.54 24.65
C TYR A 321 23.06 7.71 25.37
N GLN A 322 22.82 6.39 25.51
CA GLN A 322 23.72 5.49 26.21
C GLN A 322 25.09 5.43 25.54
N SER A 323 25.14 5.22 24.22
CA SER A 323 26.42 5.18 23.50
C SER A 323 27.10 6.55 23.42
N ILE A 324 26.35 7.65 23.30
CA ILE A 324 26.93 9.00 23.38
C ILE A 324 27.58 9.25 24.75
N ASN A 325 26.97 8.78 25.84
CA ASN A 325 27.53 8.90 27.17
C ASN A 325 28.78 8.02 27.34
N GLU A 326 28.75 6.78 26.85
CA GLU A 326 29.90 5.86 26.86
C GLU A 326 31.08 6.41 26.06
N GLU A 327 30.84 6.98 24.87
CA GLU A 327 31.87 7.60 24.05
C GLU A 327 32.44 8.86 24.70
N ASN A 328 31.60 9.68 25.34
CA ASN A 328 32.07 10.81 26.14
C ASN A 328 32.98 10.38 27.30
N GLN A 329 32.65 9.28 27.99
CA GLN A 329 33.49 8.75 29.07
C GLN A 329 34.82 8.22 28.52
N ARG A 330 34.79 7.50 27.40
CA ARG A 330 36.00 7.04 26.70
C ARG A 330 36.90 8.21 26.29
N LEU A 331 36.34 9.23 25.63
CA LEU A 331 37.09 10.44 25.22
C LEU A 331 37.67 11.19 26.42
N LYS A 332 36.95 11.28 27.54
CA LYS A 332 37.48 11.85 28.79
C LYS A 332 38.66 11.06 29.34
N ALA A 333 38.59 9.73 29.32
CA ALA A 333 39.68 8.87 29.76
C ALA A 333 40.92 9.00 28.85
N GLU A 334 40.71 9.06 27.53
CA GLU A 334 41.79 9.23 26.54
C GLU A 334 42.46 10.61 26.66
N LEU A 335 41.68 11.68 26.84
CA LEU A 335 42.20 13.02 27.15
C LEU A 335 43.01 13.04 28.45
N ALA A 336 42.58 12.30 29.48
CA ALA A 336 43.32 12.20 30.74
C ALA A 336 44.66 11.46 30.57
N LEU A 337 44.71 10.43 29.73
CA LEU A 337 45.94 9.71 29.38
C LEU A 337 46.90 10.59 28.56
N LEU A 338 46.40 11.27 27.53
CA LEU A 338 47.19 12.19 26.69
C LEU A 338 47.78 13.34 27.51
N LYS A 339 47.03 13.90 28.47
CA LYS A 339 47.54 14.92 29.38
C LYS A 339 48.62 14.40 30.32
N LYS A 340 48.59 13.12 30.68
CA LYS A 340 49.63 12.48 31.52
C LYS A 340 50.87 12.08 30.73
N GLY A 341 50.76 11.81 29.43
CA GLY A 341 51.88 11.46 28.55
C GLY A 341 52.66 12.64 27.96
N ASN A 342 52.18 13.88 28.18
CA ASN A 342 52.83 15.13 27.75
C ASN A 342 53.48 15.91 28.92
N LEU A 343 53.72 15.25 30.06
CA LEU A 343 54.55 15.68 31.19
C LEU A 343 55.77 14.77 31.26
#